data_AF-A0A4S3B405-F1
#
_entry.id   AF-A0A4S3B405-F1
#
_cell.length_a   1.000
_cell.length_b   1.000
_cell.length_c   1.000
_cell.angle_alpha   90.00
_cell.angle_beta   90.00
_cell.angle_gamma   90.00
#
_symmetry.space_group_name_H-M   'P 1'
#
loop_
_entity.id
_entity.type
_entity.pdbx_description
1 polymer ?
#
loop_
_entity_poly.entity_id
_entity_poly.type
_entity_poly.pdbx_seq_one_letter_code
_entity_poly.pdbx_strand_id
1 'polypeptide(L)'
;MSIIQQPTLFDIQILQELEIEVKYQEFFSPLELTPLIALFQKENTVGAPVTINYEAALRAVLVSFLEGIPTIKALVMRIKQDVRFKLSLGFLFGDRDPSEATFSRILHVLSQRI
;
A
#
# COMPACT_ATOMS: atom_id res chain seq x y z
N MET A 1 -18.55 26.62 6.20
CA MET A 1 -17.12 26.23 6.14
C MET A 1 -16.82 25.87 4.69
N SER A 2 -15.94 26.61 4.02
CA SER A 2 -15.47 26.22 2.70
C SER A 2 -14.41 25.12 2.87
N ILE A 3 -14.72 23.90 2.42
CA ILE A 3 -13.72 22.84 2.31
C ILE A 3 -12.79 23.25 1.17
N ILE A 4 -11.57 23.67 1.50
CA ILE A 4 -10.53 23.91 0.51
C ILE A 4 -10.04 22.52 0.07
N GLN A 5 -10.51 22.06 -1.08
CA GLN A 5 -9.94 20.90 -1.76
C GLN A 5 -8.57 21.33 -2.28
N GLN A 6 -7.48 20.73 -1.81
CA GLN A 6 -6.21 20.88 -2.47
C GLN A 6 -6.34 20.26 -3.87
N PRO A 7 -6.19 21.04 -4.96
CA PRO A 7 -6.18 20.45 -6.28
C PRO A 7 -4.96 19.54 -6.39
N THR A 8 -5.19 18.25 -6.62
CA THR A 8 -4.13 17.34 -7.05
C THR A 8 -3.66 17.74 -8.44
N LEU A 9 -2.38 17.52 -8.75
CA LEU A 9 -1.82 17.89 -10.07
C LEU A 9 -2.56 17.18 -11.22
N PHE A 10 -3.14 16.01 -10.96
CA PHE A 10 -3.85 15.18 -11.92
C PHE A 10 -5.23 14.74 -11.40
N ASP A 11 -6.20 14.66 -12.31
CA ASP A 11 -7.50 14.03 -12.09
C ASP A 11 -7.39 12.50 -12.10
N ILE A 12 -8.35 11.81 -11.48
CA ILE A 12 -8.37 10.33 -11.40
C ILE A 12 -8.34 9.69 -12.79
N GLN A 13 -9.03 10.27 -13.77
CA GLN A 13 -9.04 9.77 -15.15
C GLN A 13 -7.64 9.83 -15.76
N ILE A 14 -6.94 10.94 -15.58
CA ILE A 14 -5.57 11.13 -16.09
C ILE A 14 -4.63 10.11 -15.43
N LEU A 15 -4.76 9.88 -14.12
CA LEU A 15 -3.96 8.88 -13.41
C LEU A 15 -4.13 7.46 -13.95
N GLN A 16 -5.28 7.11 -14.53
CA GLN A 16 -5.49 5.76 -15.08
C GLN A 16 -4.76 5.53 -16.40
N GLU A 17 -4.41 6.59 -17.12
CA GLU A 17 -3.71 6.52 -18.42
C GLU A 17 -2.18 6.47 -18.27
N LEU A 18 -1.66 6.79 -17.09
CA LEU A 18 -0.23 6.82 -16.80
C LEU A 18 0.37 5.41 -16.67
N GLU A 19 1.69 5.32 -16.91
CA GLU A 19 2.46 4.13 -16.56
C GLU A 19 2.38 3.86 -15.06
N ILE A 20 2.38 2.57 -14.69
CA ILE A 20 2.15 2.11 -13.31
C ILE A 20 3.06 2.80 -12.29
N GLU A 21 4.34 3.00 -12.63
CA GLU A 21 5.35 3.61 -11.76
C GLU A 21 5.00 5.07 -11.45
N VAL A 22 4.74 5.87 -12.49
CA VAL A 22 4.35 7.28 -12.39
C VAL A 22 2.99 7.40 -11.70
N LYS A 23 2.03 6.56 -12.09
CA LYS A 23 0.68 6.53 -11.51
C LYS A 23 0.71 6.38 -10.00
N TYR A 24 1.45 5.39 -9.48
CA TYR A 24 1.49 5.14 -8.04
C TYR A 24 2.29 6.20 -7.32
N GLN A 25 3.37 6.71 -7.91
CA GLN A 25 4.12 7.83 -7.34
C GLN A 25 3.22 9.05 -7.15
N GLU A 26 2.47 9.45 -8.17
CA GLU A 26 1.53 10.57 -8.09
C GLU A 26 0.41 10.29 -7.08
N PHE A 27 -0.16 9.08 -7.10
CA PHE A 27 -1.21 8.67 -6.18
C PHE A 27 -0.78 8.70 -4.70
N PHE A 28 0.46 8.31 -4.40
CA PHE A 28 0.99 8.33 -3.03
C PHE A 28 1.58 9.68 -2.62
N SER A 29 1.93 10.55 -3.55
CA SER A 29 2.57 11.83 -3.25
C SER A 29 1.82 12.73 -2.25
N PRO A 30 0.46 12.84 -2.26
CA PRO A 30 -0.23 13.66 -1.28
C PRO A 30 -0.56 12.91 0.02
N LEU A 31 -0.31 11.59 0.10
CA LEU A 31 -0.75 10.75 1.20
C LEU A 31 0.35 10.61 2.27
N GLU A 32 0.12 11.19 3.45
CA GLU A 32 0.98 10.94 4.60
C GLU A 32 0.65 9.59 5.25
N LEU A 33 1.41 8.53 4.90
CA LEU A 33 1.18 7.17 5.41
C LEU A 33 1.88 6.88 6.75
N THR A 34 2.74 7.77 7.23
CA THR A 34 3.53 7.61 8.48
C THR A 34 2.68 7.19 9.68
N PRO A 35 1.50 7.80 9.94
CA PRO A 35 0.66 7.42 11.08
C PRO A 35 0.12 5.99 10.97
N LEU A 36 -0.19 5.53 9.76
CA LEU A 36 -0.69 4.18 9.52
C LEU A 36 0.41 3.14 9.68
N ILE A 37 1.62 3.46 9.19
CA ILE A 37 2.79 2.57 9.32
C ILE A 37 3.13 2.38 10.80
N ALA A 38 3.03 3.43 11.62
CA ALA A 38 3.30 3.39 13.05
C ALA A 38 2.42 2.36 13.80
N LEU A 39 1.20 2.07 13.33
CA LEU A 39 0.32 1.05 13.93
C LEU A 39 0.89 -0.38 13.86
N PHE A 40 1.82 -0.61 12.94
CA PHE A 40 2.44 -1.93 12.71
C PHE A 40 3.90 -1.98 13.16
N GLN A 41 4.44 -0.87 13.66
CA GLN A 41 5.76 -0.83 14.25
C GLN A 41 5.76 -1.55 15.60
N LYS A 42 6.88 -2.21 15.89
CA LYS A 42 7.06 -2.92 17.14
C LYS A 42 7.32 -1.92 18.26
N GLU A 43 6.57 -2.04 19.35
CA GLU A 43 6.73 -1.17 20.53
C GLU A 43 8.13 -1.31 21.18
N ASN A 44 8.72 -2.51 21.13
CA ASN A 44 10.01 -2.82 21.74
C ASN A 44 11.07 -3.21 20.70
N THR A 45 12.29 -2.70 20.84
CA THR A 45 13.42 -3.05 19.94
C THR A 45 13.89 -4.50 20.08
N VAL A 46 13.54 -5.18 21.18
CA VAL A 46 14.04 -6.53 21.52
C VAL A 46 13.19 -7.65 20.93
N GLY A 47 13.82 -8.71 20.41
CA GLY A 47 13.17 -9.89 19.80
C GLY A 47 13.31 -9.93 18.29
N ALA A 48 12.63 -10.89 17.63
CA ALA A 48 12.76 -11.07 16.18
C ALA A 48 12.43 -9.77 15.41
N PRO A 49 13.22 -9.44 14.37
CA PRO A 49 12.97 -8.28 13.53
C PRO A 49 11.66 -8.44 12.77
N VAL A 50 11.00 -7.31 12.50
CA VAL A 50 9.87 -7.28 11.57
C VAL A 50 10.41 -7.61 10.18
N THR A 51 9.95 -8.72 9.61
CA THR A 51 10.44 -9.22 8.32
C THR A 51 9.63 -8.71 7.13
N ILE A 52 8.55 -7.98 7.38
CA ILE A 52 7.59 -7.55 6.36
C ILE A 52 7.69 -6.04 6.19
N ASN A 53 7.80 -5.60 4.95
CA ASN A 53 7.71 -4.21 4.57
C ASN A 53 6.24 -3.75 4.65
N TYR A 54 5.83 -3.23 5.82
CA TYR A 54 4.45 -2.80 6.07
C TYR A 54 4.04 -1.59 5.26
N GLU A 55 4.97 -0.70 4.91
CA GLU A 55 4.70 0.44 4.05
C GLU A 55 4.26 -0.03 2.66
N ALA A 56 5.05 -0.89 2.02
CA ALA A 56 4.71 -1.46 0.72
C ALA A 56 3.43 -2.32 0.77
N ALA A 57 3.20 -3.04 1.88
CA ALA A 57 1.96 -3.80 2.07
C ALA A 57 0.72 -2.91 2.22
N LEU A 58 0.82 -1.79 2.96
CA LEU A 58 -0.27 -0.81 3.07
C LEU A 58 -0.55 -0.16 1.72
N ARG A 59 0.49 0.22 0.97
CA ARG A 59 0.36 0.71 -0.40
C ARG A 59 -0.35 -0.32 -1.29
N ALA A 60 -0.01 -1.60 -1.16
CA ALA A 60 -0.68 -2.67 -1.92
C ALA A 60 -2.19 -2.74 -1.62
N VAL A 61 -2.58 -2.57 -0.34
CA VAL A 61 -4.00 -2.51 0.05
C VAL A 61 -4.69 -1.30 -0.60
N LEU A 62 -4.07 -0.12 -0.56
CA LEU A 62 -4.64 1.08 -1.18
C LEU A 62 -4.78 0.95 -2.70
N VAL A 63 -3.74 0.45 -3.37
CA VAL A 63 -3.80 0.18 -4.83
C VAL A 63 -4.83 -0.88 -5.17
N SER A 64 -5.07 -1.86 -4.29
CA SER A 64 -6.12 -2.86 -4.53
C SER A 64 -7.50 -2.23 -4.69
N PHE A 65 -7.79 -1.17 -3.94
CA PHE A 65 -9.02 -0.38 -4.11
C PHE A 65 -8.98 0.47 -5.38
N LEU A 66 -7.85 1.11 -5.67
CA LEU A 66 -7.66 1.93 -6.87
C LEU A 66 -7.87 1.14 -8.17
N GLU A 67 -7.37 -0.10 -8.21
CA GLU A 67 -7.43 -0.97 -9.39
C GLU A 67 -8.59 -1.96 -9.37
N GLY A 68 -9.42 -1.93 -8.33
CA GLY A 68 -10.58 -2.83 -8.21
C GLY A 68 -10.20 -4.31 -8.10
N ILE A 69 -9.08 -4.62 -7.46
CA ILE A 69 -8.67 -6.01 -7.22
C ILE A 69 -9.65 -6.62 -6.19
N PRO A 70 -10.44 -7.65 -6.56
CA PRO A 70 -11.63 -8.00 -5.80
C PRO A 70 -11.33 -8.77 -4.50
N THR A 71 -10.15 -9.37 -4.38
CA THR A 71 -9.81 -10.23 -3.23
C THR A 71 -8.34 -10.10 -2.83
N ILE A 72 -8.06 -10.32 -1.54
CA ILE A 72 -6.68 -10.39 -1.00
C ILE A 72 -5.87 -11.48 -1.72
N LYS A 73 -6.51 -12.61 -2.05
CA LYS A 73 -5.87 -13.70 -2.78
C LYS A 73 -5.40 -13.24 -4.17
N ALA A 74 -6.24 -12.50 -4.90
CA ALA A 74 -5.87 -11.94 -6.20
C ALA A 74 -4.73 -10.91 -6.06
N LEU A 75 -4.74 -10.09 -5.02
CA LEU A 75 -3.66 -9.15 -4.72
C LEU A 75 -2.32 -9.87 -4.47
N VAL A 76 -2.31 -10.88 -3.59
CA VAL A 76 -1.12 -11.68 -3.29
C VAL A 76 -0.60 -12.38 -4.55
N MET A 77 -1.50 -12.92 -5.38
CA MET A 77 -1.14 -13.58 -6.63
C MET A 77 -0.49 -12.59 -7.59
N ARG A 78 -1.04 -11.39 -7.72
CA ARG A 78 -0.50 -10.34 -8.59
C ARG A 78 0.88 -9.86 -8.13
N ILE A 79 1.07 -9.63 -6.83
CA ILE A 79 2.39 -9.25 -6.27
C ILE A 79 3.47 -10.28 -6.62
N LYS A 80 3.11 -11.57 -6.61
CA LYS A 80 4.05 -12.66 -6.93
C LYS A 80 4.37 -12.78 -8.42
N GLN A 81 3.39 -12.47 -9.28
CA GLN A 81 3.50 -12.69 -10.73
C GLN A 81 4.06 -11.46 -11.46
N ASP A 82 3.71 -10.27 -11.00
CA ASP A 82 4.06 -9.01 -11.64
C ASP A 82 5.11 -8.26 -10.81
N VAL A 83 6.37 -8.41 -11.24
CA VAL A 83 7.51 -7.76 -10.60
C VAL A 83 7.42 -6.23 -10.70
N ARG A 84 6.89 -5.68 -11.81
CA ARG A 84 6.78 -4.23 -11.97
C ARG A 84 5.78 -3.67 -10.99
N PHE A 85 4.63 -4.33 -10.83
CA PHE A 85 3.64 -4.01 -9.81
C PHE A 85 4.22 -4.12 -8.39
N LYS A 86 4.99 -5.16 -8.09
CA LYS A 86 5.65 -5.32 -6.79
C LYS A 86 6.61 -4.15 -6.48
N LEU A 87 7.46 -3.80 -7.43
CA LEU A 87 8.46 -2.74 -7.25
C LEU A 87 7.80 -1.36 -7.17
N SER A 88 6.77 -1.07 -7.97
CA SER A 88 6.07 0.22 -7.95
C SER A 88 5.35 0.49 -6.63
N LEU A 89 4.99 -0.56 -5.87
CA LEU A 89 4.46 -0.44 -4.51
C LEU A 89 5.54 -0.12 -3.46
N GLY A 90 6.82 -0.27 -3.80
CA GLY A 90 7.95 -0.03 -2.89
C GLY A 90 8.50 -1.29 -2.20
N PHE A 91 8.11 -2.49 -2.64
CA PHE A 91 8.79 -3.71 -2.20
C PHE A 91 10.17 -3.80 -2.84
N LEU A 92 11.17 -4.25 -2.07
CA LEU A 92 12.48 -4.58 -2.60
C LEU A 92 12.50 -5.98 -3.22
N PHE A 93 13.46 -6.25 -4.11
CA PHE A 93 13.64 -7.59 -4.70
C PHE A 93 13.88 -8.68 -3.65
N GLY A 94 14.60 -8.35 -2.57
CA GLY A 94 14.88 -9.26 -1.46
C GLY A 94 13.77 -9.33 -0.41
N ASP A 95 12.73 -8.49 -0.52
CA ASP A 95 11.65 -8.50 0.46
C ASP A 95 10.81 -9.77 0.33
N ARG A 96 10.44 -10.31 1.50
CA ARG A 96 9.50 -11.42 1.59
C ARG A 96 8.12 -10.96 1.14
N ASP A 97 7.52 -11.71 0.20
CA ASP A 97 6.17 -11.43 -0.25
C ASP A 97 5.16 -11.54 0.92
N PRO A 98 4.25 -10.55 1.06
CA PRO A 98 3.21 -10.62 2.07
C PRO A 98 2.26 -11.79 1.79
N SER A 99 1.85 -12.47 2.86
CA SER A 99 0.88 -13.56 2.79
C SER A 99 -0.56 -13.03 2.90
N GLU A 100 -1.54 -13.85 2.54
CA GLU A 100 -2.96 -13.53 2.76
C GLU A 100 -3.26 -13.22 4.24
N ALA A 101 -2.62 -13.96 5.16
CA ALA A 101 -2.75 -13.74 6.59
C ALA A 101 -2.14 -12.39 7.03
N THR A 102 -1.06 -11.94 6.36
CA THR A 102 -0.47 -10.62 6.59
C THR A 102 -1.47 -9.52 6.28
N PHE A 103 -2.10 -9.59 5.10
CA PHE A 103 -3.11 -8.61 4.68
C PHE A 103 -4.35 -8.65 5.57
N SER A 104 -4.81 -9.84 5.98
CA SER A 104 -5.92 -9.97 6.92
C SER A 104 -5.63 -9.27 8.26
N ARG A 105 -4.41 -9.45 8.80
CA ARG A 105 -3.97 -8.75 10.01
C ARG A 105 -3.91 -7.23 9.82
N ILE A 106 -3.42 -6.75 8.68
CA ILE A 106 -3.40 -5.31 8.35
C ILE A 106 -4.82 -4.76 8.37
N LEU A 107 -5.75 -5.36 7.61
CA LEU A 107 -7.14 -4.89 7.53
C LEU A 107 -7.84 -4.93 8.89
N HIS A 108 -7.58 -5.96 9.70
CA HIS A 108 -8.14 -6.06 11.05
C HIS A 108 -7.67 -4.91 11.95
N VAL A 109 -6.38 -4.61 11.95
CA VAL A 109 -5.82 -3.48 12.73
C VAL A 109 -6.41 -2.16 12.26
N LEU A 110 -6.50 -1.95 10.94
CA LEU A 110 -7.09 -0.74 10.37
C LEU A 110 -8.56 -0.59 10.80
N SER A 111 -9.35 -1.66 10.76
CA SER A 111 -10.77 -1.62 11.16
C SER A 111 -11.03 -1.33 12.64
N GLN A 112 -10.03 -1.50 13.50
CA GLN A 112 -10.15 -1.27 14.94
C GLN A 112 -9.62 0.10 15.38
N ARG A 113 -8.73 0.69 14.58
CA ARG A 113 -7.98 1.91 14.93
C ARG A 113 -8.44 3.14 14.14
N ILE A 114 -9.19 2.93 13.06
CA ILE A 114 -9.75 3.95 12.15
C ILE A 114 -11.27 3.78 12.16
#